data_AF-A0A382L0M5-F1
#
_entry.id   AF-A0A382L0M5-F1
#
_cell.length_a   1.000
_cell.length_b   1.000
_cell.length_c   1.000
_cell.angle_alpha   90.00
_cell.angle_beta   90.00
_cell.angle_gamma   90.00
#
_symmetry.space_group_name_H-M   'P 1'
#
loop_
_entity.id
_entity.type
_entity.pdbx_description
1 polymer ?
#
loop_
_entity_poly.entity_id
_entity_poly.type
_entity_poly.pdbx_seq_one_letter_code
_entity_poly.pdbx_strand_id
1 'polypeptide(L)'
;MLRFKQFIKEEPPKWTESLSTMLFDLPRAGLKDVLIPISPAILKRIWPKPPRTTVFHLTDYAGIKKLKGLQGKQKSISAFFNITARAIDDGVATSGGYAVELIGDILAAAPDDLSTRPDKTGRRWLAFSTLVNPIDFGHFGDGIGGGAKLKGMENDINEMMIEIIM
;
A
#
# COMPACT_ATOMS: atom_id res chain seq x y z
N MET A 1 -7.91 -3.12 -43.14
CA MET A 1 -8.31 -4.14 -42.15
C MET A 1 -7.67 -3.77 -40.81
N LEU A 2 -8.47 -3.52 -39.78
CA LEU A 2 -7.94 -3.16 -38.45
C LEU A 2 -7.36 -4.40 -37.76
N ARG A 3 -6.22 -4.27 -37.07
CA ARG A 3 -5.58 -5.35 -36.29
C ARG A 3 -6.26 -5.46 -34.93
N PHE A 4 -6.28 -6.65 -34.33
CA PHE A 4 -6.94 -6.94 -33.04
C PHE A 4 -6.71 -5.88 -31.94
N LYS A 5 -5.46 -5.38 -31.80
CA LYS A 5 -5.10 -4.32 -30.84
C LYS A 5 -5.81 -2.97 -31.06
N GLN A 6 -6.28 -2.70 -32.27
CA GLN A 6 -7.02 -1.47 -32.60
C GLN A 6 -8.49 -1.52 -32.20
N PHE A 7 -9.01 -2.69 -31.81
CA PHE A 7 -10.35 -2.86 -31.26
C PHE A 7 -10.40 -2.75 -29.73
N ILE A 8 -9.25 -2.80 -29.07
CA ILE A 8 -9.15 -2.68 -27.61
C ILE A 8 -8.83 -1.23 -27.29
N LYS A 9 -9.80 -0.51 -26.73
CA LYS A 9 -9.53 0.77 -26.08
C LYS A 9 -8.93 0.46 -24.70
N GLU A 10 -7.61 0.29 -24.65
CA GLU A 10 -6.90 0.08 -23.39
C GLU A 10 -7.01 1.38 -22.56
N GLU A 11 -7.58 1.27 -21.35
CA GLU A 11 -7.49 2.36 -20.39
C GLU A 11 -6.04 2.56 -19.98
N PRO A 12 -5.63 3.79 -19.63
CA PRO A 12 -4.30 4.03 -19.07
C PRO A 12 -4.03 3.05 -17.92
N PRO A 13 -2.79 2.55 -17.76
CA PRO A 13 -2.44 1.74 -16.60
C PRO A 13 -2.87 2.46 -15.33
N LYS A 14 -3.51 1.74 -14.40
CA LYS A 14 -3.94 2.33 -13.13
C LYS A 14 -2.77 3.04 -12.44
N TRP A 15 -3.08 4.10 -11.70
CA TRP A 15 -2.12 4.85 -10.89
C TRP A 15 -1.10 5.69 -11.67
N THR A 16 -1.37 5.96 -12.95
CA THR A 16 -0.57 6.85 -13.80
C THR A 16 -1.03 8.31 -13.74
N GLU A 17 -2.15 8.57 -13.06
CA GLU A 17 -2.74 9.89 -12.93
C GLU A 17 -1.90 10.85 -12.06
N SER A 18 -2.30 12.12 -12.06
CA SER A 18 -1.67 13.13 -11.20
C SER A 18 -1.95 12.83 -9.72
N LEU A 19 -1.02 13.23 -8.83
CA LEU A 19 -1.24 13.09 -7.40
C LEU A 19 -2.50 13.84 -6.94
N SER A 20 -2.80 14.99 -7.54
CA SER A 20 -4.01 15.76 -7.25
C SER A 20 -5.27 14.94 -7.57
N THR A 21 -5.34 14.36 -8.77
CA THR A 21 -6.45 13.49 -9.18
C THR A 21 -6.61 12.33 -8.21
N MET A 22 -5.51 11.66 -7.87
CA MET A 22 -5.50 10.54 -6.92
C MET A 22 -6.00 10.93 -5.52
N LEU A 23 -5.78 12.16 -5.06
CA LEU A 23 -6.16 12.62 -3.73
C LEU A 23 -7.60 13.17 -3.65
N PHE A 24 -8.08 13.79 -4.73
CA PHE A 24 -9.32 14.57 -4.71
C PHE A 24 -10.46 13.98 -5.56
N ASP A 25 -10.17 13.03 -6.46
CA ASP A 25 -11.20 12.26 -7.15
C ASP A 25 -11.61 11.07 -6.26
N LEU A 26 -12.60 11.28 -5.38
CA LEU A 26 -13.04 10.31 -4.36
C LEU A 26 -14.32 9.57 -4.83
N PRO A 27 -14.22 8.35 -5.39
CA PRO A 27 -15.29 7.78 -6.20
C PRO A 27 -16.41 7.05 -5.44
N ARG A 28 -16.32 6.78 -4.12
CA ARG A 28 -17.29 5.89 -3.43
C ARG A 28 -17.81 6.34 -2.06
N ALA A 29 -16.97 6.83 -1.14
CA ALA A 29 -17.32 6.96 0.28
C ALA A 29 -16.82 8.25 0.95
N GLY A 30 -16.46 9.27 0.16
CA GLY A 30 -15.95 10.55 0.67
C GLY A 30 -14.67 10.36 1.50
N LEU A 31 -14.67 10.87 2.74
CA LEU A 31 -13.50 10.83 3.64
C LEU A 31 -12.87 9.45 3.82
N LYS A 32 -13.66 8.37 3.75
CA LYS A 32 -13.17 7.01 3.93
C LYS A 32 -12.18 6.59 2.84
N ASP A 33 -12.33 7.14 1.64
CA ASP A 33 -11.47 6.84 0.49
C ASP A 33 -10.23 7.74 0.41
N VAL A 34 -10.10 8.73 1.31
CA VAL A 34 -8.94 9.63 1.33
C VAL A 34 -7.66 8.82 1.45
N LEU A 35 -6.72 9.09 0.55
CA LEU A 35 -5.48 8.35 0.47
C LEU A 35 -4.41 8.98 1.37
N ILE A 36 -3.94 8.19 2.33
CA ILE A 36 -2.89 8.56 3.28
C ILE A 36 -1.56 7.97 2.80
N PRO A 37 -0.49 8.77 2.67
CA PRO A 37 0.78 8.26 2.19
C PRO A 37 1.45 7.42 3.26
N ILE A 38 1.89 6.22 2.88
CA ILE A 38 2.74 5.39 3.72
C ILE A 38 4.15 5.94 3.62
N SER A 39 4.51 6.82 4.56
CA SER A 39 5.86 7.36 4.65
C SER A 39 6.43 7.21 6.05
N PRO A 40 7.75 6.97 6.19
CA PRO A 40 8.39 6.91 7.50
C PRO A 40 8.16 8.18 8.33
N ALA A 41 8.08 9.35 7.70
CA ALA A 41 7.88 10.62 8.39
C ALA A 41 6.48 10.75 9.01
N ILE A 42 5.44 10.32 8.30
CA ILE A 42 4.06 10.30 8.82
C ILE A 42 3.92 9.22 9.87
N LEU A 43 4.45 8.03 9.60
CA LEU A 43 4.36 6.92 10.54
C LEU A 43 5.07 7.21 11.84
N LYS A 44 6.21 7.91 11.84
CA LYS A 44 6.87 8.36 13.08
C LYS A 44 5.99 9.24 13.97
N ARG A 45 4.95 9.88 13.42
CA ARG A 45 3.99 10.66 14.22
C ARG A 45 2.96 9.77 14.94
N ILE A 46 2.66 8.59 14.40
CA ILE A 46 1.71 7.62 14.97
C ILE A 46 2.48 6.56 15.81
N TRP A 47 3.44 5.94 15.12
CA TRP A 47 4.61 5.11 15.38
C TRP A 47 5.99 5.71 15.72
N PRO A 48 6.29 6.38 16.86
CA PRO A 48 7.60 7.01 17.06
C PRO A 48 8.80 6.07 16.86
N LYS A 49 8.62 4.79 17.21
CA LYS A 49 9.60 3.73 17.00
C LYS A 49 8.91 2.53 16.33
N PRO A 50 8.91 2.43 14.99
CA PRO A 50 8.32 1.28 14.30
C PRO A 50 9.04 -0.01 14.72
N PRO A 51 8.33 -1.14 14.83
CA PRO A 51 8.97 -2.43 15.05
C PRO A 51 9.98 -2.69 13.93
N ARG A 52 11.21 -3.04 14.28
CA ARG A 52 12.22 -3.48 13.34
C ARG A 52 12.39 -4.98 13.50
N THR A 53 12.07 -5.74 12.47
CA THR A 53 12.04 -7.21 12.56
C THR A 53 12.34 -7.84 11.21
N THR A 54 12.54 -9.15 11.25
CA THR A 54 12.66 -10.01 10.07
C THR A 54 11.31 -10.16 9.38
N VAL A 55 11.32 -10.02 8.06
CA VAL A 55 10.22 -10.26 7.14
C VAL A 55 10.75 -10.97 5.91
N PHE A 56 9.85 -11.53 5.10
CA PHE A 56 10.20 -12.22 3.87
C PHE A 56 9.64 -11.49 2.65
N HIS A 57 10.36 -11.57 1.55
CA HIS A 57 9.94 -11.04 0.26
C HIS A 57 10.15 -12.08 -0.83
N LEU A 58 9.14 -12.29 -1.67
CA LEU A 58 9.22 -13.20 -2.81
C LEU A 58 9.60 -12.42 -4.06
N THR A 59 10.64 -12.86 -4.76
CA THR A 59 11.17 -12.18 -5.94
C THR A 59 11.80 -13.15 -6.93
N ASP A 60 12.21 -12.65 -8.10
CA ASP A 60 13.05 -13.33 -9.08
C ASP A 60 14.53 -12.88 -8.98
N TYR A 61 15.38 -13.42 -9.87
CA TYR A 61 16.81 -13.08 -9.92
C TYR A 61 17.08 -11.60 -10.20
N ALA A 62 16.27 -10.95 -11.04
CA ALA A 62 16.42 -9.53 -11.33
C ALA A 62 16.05 -8.66 -10.12
N GLY A 63 15.01 -9.06 -9.37
CA GLY A 63 14.58 -8.38 -8.18
C GLY A 63 15.55 -8.52 -7.01
N ILE A 64 16.31 -9.61 -6.88
CA ILE A 64 17.44 -9.69 -5.92
C ILE A 64 18.41 -8.52 -6.12
N LYS A 65 18.78 -8.21 -7.38
CA LYS A 65 19.66 -7.07 -7.68
C LYS A 65 19.02 -5.74 -7.28
N LYS A 66 17.70 -5.60 -7.47
CA LYS A 66 16.94 -4.42 -7.03
C LYS A 66 16.91 -4.30 -5.51
N LEU A 67 16.73 -5.41 -4.78
CA LEU A 67 16.73 -5.45 -3.31
C LEU A 67 18.05 -4.91 -2.74
N LYS A 68 19.19 -5.32 -3.30
CA LYS A 68 20.50 -4.75 -2.92
C LYS A 68 20.53 -3.22 -3.06
N GLY A 69 19.90 -2.70 -4.11
CA GLY A 69 19.78 -1.27 -4.35
C GLY A 69 18.81 -0.53 -3.43
N LEU A 70 17.98 -1.23 -2.64
CA LEU A 70 17.07 -0.64 -1.65
C LEU A 70 17.72 -0.49 -0.27
N GLN A 71 18.76 -1.27 0.04
CA GLN A 71 19.42 -1.21 1.35
C GLN A 71 19.96 0.20 1.63
N GLY A 72 19.68 0.71 2.84
CA GLY A 72 20.08 2.05 3.27
C GLY A 72 19.26 3.21 2.67
N LYS A 73 18.29 2.94 1.78
CA LYS A 73 17.43 3.97 1.19
C LYS A 73 16.11 4.10 1.93
N GLN A 74 15.51 5.29 1.88
CA GLN A 74 14.14 5.53 2.36
C GLN A 74 13.11 5.07 1.32
N LYS A 75 13.08 3.76 1.06
CA LYS A 75 12.12 3.12 0.15
C LYS A 75 11.42 1.97 0.86
N SER A 76 10.11 1.90 0.70
CA SER A 76 9.29 0.80 1.20
C SER A 76 9.19 -0.31 0.18
N ILE A 77 9.05 -1.54 0.64
CA ILE A 77 8.75 -2.72 -0.18
C ILE A 77 7.66 -3.55 0.51
N SER A 78 6.81 -4.19 -0.28
CA SER A 78 5.84 -5.17 0.23
C SER A 78 6.58 -6.40 0.74
N ALA A 79 6.21 -6.91 1.91
CA ALA A 79 6.80 -8.08 2.52
C ALA A 79 5.73 -8.84 3.31
N PHE A 80 6.03 -10.06 3.74
CA PHE A 80 5.12 -10.90 4.49
C PHE A 80 5.81 -11.52 5.71
N PHE A 81 5.03 -11.84 6.73
CA PHE A 81 5.48 -12.63 7.89
C PHE A 81 5.22 -14.12 7.68
N ASN A 82 4.07 -14.45 7.10
CA ASN A 82 3.63 -15.81 6.80
C ASN A 82 3.14 -15.88 5.35
N ILE A 83 3.32 -17.02 4.71
CA ILE A 83 2.86 -17.29 3.35
C ILE A 83 2.50 -18.78 3.24
N THR A 84 1.57 -19.13 2.36
CA THR A 84 1.25 -20.54 2.11
C THR A 84 2.34 -21.20 1.29
N ALA A 85 2.55 -22.51 1.47
CA ALA A 85 3.54 -23.28 0.69
C ALA A 85 3.29 -23.13 -0.82
N ARG A 86 2.03 -23.19 -1.24
CA ARG A 86 1.60 -22.94 -2.63
C ARG A 86 2.14 -21.62 -3.17
N ALA A 87 2.07 -20.54 -2.40
CA ALA A 87 2.52 -19.24 -2.85
C ALA A 87 4.06 -19.10 -2.89
N ILE A 88 4.79 -19.94 -2.16
CA ILE A 88 6.25 -20.08 -2.31
C ILE A 88 6.60 -20.84 -3.59
N ASP A 89 5.90 -21.95 -3.84
CA ASP A 89 6.17 -22.87 -4.95
C ASP A 89 5.72 -22.31 -6.32
N ASP A 90 4.47 -21.83 -6.39
CA ASP A 90 3.83 -21.37 -7.63
C ASP A 90 3.92 -19.84 -7.81
N GLY A 91 4.19 -19.10 -6.73
CA GLY A 91 4.04 -17.65 -6.66
C GLY A 91 2.59 -17.19 -6.42
N VAL A 92 2.42 -15.93 -6.01
CA VAL A 92 1.10 -15.33 -5.71
C VAL A 92 0.43 -14.74 -6.97
N ALA A 93 1.21 -14.37 -7.99
CA ALA A 93 0.70 -13.78 -9.24
C ALA A 93 1.71 -13.86 -10.41
N THR A 94 2.99 -13.96 -10.09
CA THR A 94 4.12 -14.16 -11.02
C THR A 94 4.89 -15.40 -10.57
N SER A 95 5.53 -16.12 -11.49
CA SER A 95 6.49 -17.17 -11.14
C SER A 95 7.59 -16.59 -10.25
N GLY A 96 7.50 -16.81 -8.94
CA GLY A 96 8.53 -16.47 -7.98
C GLY A 96 9.65 -17.50 -8.03
N GLY A 97 10.88 -17.10 -7.71
CA GLY A 97 12.01 -18.04 -7.70
C GLY A 97 12.84 -18.00 -6.42
N TYR A 98 12.75 -16.92 -5.65
CA TYR A 98 13.56 -16.70 -4.45
C TYR A 98 12.73 -16.08 -3.33
N ALA A 99 12.72 -16.75 -2.18
CA ALA A 99 12.31 -16.15 -0.91
C ALA A 99 13.53 -15.51 -0.25
N VAL A 100 13.45 -14.21 0.01
CA VAL A 100 14.55 -13.43 0.60
C VAL A 100 14.14 -12.96 1.98
N GLU A 101 14.97 -13.28 2.98
CA GLU A 101 14.86 -12.74 4.32
C GLU A 101 15.40 -11.30 4.37
N LEU A 102 14.61 -10.37 4.91
CA LEU A 102 14.93 -8.96 5.03
C LEU A 102 14.74 -8.49 6.49
N ILE A 103 15.59 -7.57 6.94
CA ILE A 103 15.39 -6.86 8.21
C ILE A 103 15.05 -5.40 7.90
N GLY A 104 13.89 -4.95 8.36
CA GLY A 104 13.39 -3.60 8.08
C GLY A 104 12.43 -3.08 9.13
N ASP A 105 12.11 -1.79 9.03
CA ASP A 105 11.12 -1.13 9.88
C ASP A 105 9.72 -1.40 9.30
N ILE A 106 8.81 -1.92 10.12
CA ILE A 106 7.44 -2.22 9.71
C ILE A 106 6.64 -0.92 9.63
N LEU A 107 6.25 -0.57 8.41
CA LEU A 107 5.49 0.66 8.15
C LEU A 107 3.99 0.46 8.38
N ALA A 108 3.45 -0.65 7.91
CA ALA A 108 2.07 -1.08 8.15
C ALA A 108 2.02 -2.61 7.99
N ALA A 109 1.17 -3.26 8.76
CA ALA A 109 0.92 -4.69 8.68
C ALA A 109 -0.56 -4.96 9.00
N ALA A 110 -1.13 -5.96 8.33
CA ALA A 110 -2.47 -6.44 8.59
C ALA A 110 -2.48 -7.99 8.54
N PRO A 111 -3.54 -8.64 9.05
CA PRO A 111 -3.68 -10.10 8.95
C PRO A 111 -3.77 -10.62 7.51
N ASP A 112 -4.38 -9.83 6.62
CA ASP A 112 -4.54 -10.11 5.19
C ASP A 112 -3.82 -9.04 4.35
N ASP A 113 -3.80 -9.18 3.01
CA ASP A 113 -3.05 -8.31 2.11
C ASP A 113 -3.51 -6.83 2.17
N LEU A 114 -2.55 -5.93 2.42
CA LEU A 114 -2.80 -4.49 2.35
C LEU A 114 -2.93 -4.03 0.89
N SER A 115 -4.14 -3.61 0.51
CA SER A 115 -4.48 -3.05 -0.81
C SER A 115 -3.91 -1.64 -1.05
N THR A 116 -2.59 -1.52 -0.97
CA THR A 116 -1.85 -0.26 -1.17
C THR A 116 -1.86 0.19 -2.63
N ARG A 117 -2.02 1.49 -2.84
CA ARG A 117 -2.04 2.12 -4.17
C ARG A 117 -0.71 2.84 -4.41
N PRO A 118 0.10 2.47 -5.42
CA PRO A 118 1.24 3.29 -5.79
C PRO A 118 0.76 4.60 -6.43
N ASP A 119 1.59 5.64 -6.42
CA ASP A 119 1.46 6.78 -7.33
C ASP A 119 2.48 6.66 -8.48
N LYS A 120 2.46 7.62 -9.42
CA LYS A 120 3.40 7.66 -10.56
C LYS A 120 4.89 7.71 -10.17
N THR A 121 5.22 8.04 -8.92
CA THR A 121 6.59 8.04 -8.39
C THR A 121 6.96 6.74 -7.65
N GLY A 122 5.99 5.84 -7.51
CA GLY A 122 6.11 4.57 -6.79
C GLY A 122 5.92 4.69 -5.27
N ARG A 123 5.52 5.85 -4.74
CA ARG A 123 5.14 5.96 -3.32
C ARG A 123 3.78 5.30 -3.12
N ARG A 124 3.60 4.59 -2.00
CA ARG A 124 2.39 3.82 -1.71
C ARG A 124 1.47 4.54 -0.74
N TRP A 125 0.17 4.32 -0.91
CA TRP A 125 -0.89 5.00 -0.20
C TRP A 125 -1.92 3.99 0.29
N LEU A 126 -2.52 4.25 1.45
CA LEU A 126 -3.63 3.48 2.04
C LEU A 126 -4.89 4.34 2.05
N ALA A 127 -6.06 3.71 1.95
CA ALA A 127 -7.29 4.42 2.26
C ALA A 127 -7.33 4.75 3.75
N PHE A 128 -7.95 5.87 4.10
CA PHE A 128 -8.15 6.24 5.49
C PHE A 128 -8.95 5.16 6.24
N SER A 129 -9.94 4.56 5.58
CA SER A 129 -10.70 3.40 6.11
C SER A 129 -9.79 2.26 6.57
N THR A 130 -8.79 1.88 5.78
CA THR A 130 -7.83 0.82 6.15
C THR A 130 -7.16 1.13 7.49
N LEU A 131 -6.83 2.39 7.76
CA LEU A 131 -6.19 2.81 9.01
C LEU A 131 -7.14 2.75 10.20
N VAL A 132 -8.40 3.17 10.04
CA VAL A 132 -9.33 3.38 11.16
C VAL A 132 -10.27 2.21 11.42
N ASN A 133 -10.56 1.39 10.40
CA ASN A 133 -11.44 0.24 10.53
C ASN A 133 -10.87 -0.75 11.57
N PRO A 134 -11.74 -1.46 12.31
CA PRO A 134 -11.31 -2.53 13.20
C PRO A 134 -10.45 -3.57 12.46
N ILE A 135 -9.60 -4.28 13.20
CA ILE A 135 -8.87 -5.42 12.63
C ILE A 135 -9.89 -6.43 12.12
N ASP A 136 -9.82 -6.73 10.82
CA ASP A 136 -10.70 -7.66 10.15
C ASP A 136 -9.90 -8.91 9.74
N PHE A 137 -10.34 -10.06 10.25
CA PHE A 137 -9.77 -11.38 9.95
C PHE A 137 -10.60 -12.15 8.90
N GLY A 138 -11.66 -11.52 8.38
CA GLY A 138 -12.45 -12.04 7.29
C GLY A 138 -11.69 -12.03 5.97
N HIS A 139 -12.17 -12.84 5.03
CA HIS A 139 -11.65 -12.85 3.66
C HIS A 139 -11.90 -11.47 3.02
N PHE A 140 -10.85 -10.76 2.62
CA PHE A 140 -10.84 -9.36 2.17
C PHE A 140 -10.92 -8.28 3.26
N GLY A 141 -10.63 -8.63 4.52
CA GLY A 141 -10.52 -7.64 5.58
C GLY A 141 -9.38 -6.65 5.31
N ASP A 142 -9.66 -5.35 5.42
CA ASP A 142 -8.68 -4.29 5.10
C ASP A 142 -8.32 -3.38 6.28
N GLY A 143 -8.90 -3.61 7.47
CA GLY A 143 -8.71 -2.76 8.64
C GLY A 143 -7.53 -3.16 9.52
N ILE A 144 -6.81 -2.17 10.06
CA ILE A 144 -5.65 -2.38 10.95
C ILE A 144 -5.87 -1.89 12.40
N GLY A 145 -7.07 -1.43 12.74
CA GLY A 145 -7.47 -1.14 14.13
C GLY A 145 -6.99 0.21 14.71
N GLY A 146 -6.65 1.20 13.88
CA GLY A 146 -6.15 2.50 14.33
C GLY A 146 -7.22 3.50 14.80
N GLY A 147 -8.52 3.20 14.67
CA GLY A 147 -9.60 4.17 14.84
C GLY A 147 -9.59 4.93 16.17
N ALA A 148 -9.28 4.26 17.29
CA ALA A 148 -9.22 4.92 18.61
C ALA A 148 -8.10 5.96 18.71
N LYS A 149 -6.99 5.79 17.97
CA LYS A 149 -5.83 6.70 17.99
C LYS A 149 -5.89 7.76 16.89
N LEU A 150 -6.64 7.49 15.82
CA LEU A 150 -6.68 8.32 14.61
C LEU A 150 -7.98 9.14 14.48
N LYS A 151 -8.87 9.12 15.48
CA LYS A 151 -10.11 9.91 15.47
C LYS A 151 -9.88 11.42 15.30
N GLY A 152 -8.80 11.96 15.88
CA GLY A 152 -8.45 13.38 15.66
C GLY A 152 -8.12 13.67 14.19
N MET A 153 -7.37 12.77 13.55
CA MET A 153 -7.03 12.88 12.12
C MET A 153 -8.28 12.81 11.22
N GLU A 154 -9.31 12.04 11.59
CA GLU A 154 -10.58 12.02 10.85
C GLU A 154 -11.24 13.40 10.83
N ASN A 155 -11.29 14.06 11.99
CA ASN A 155 -11.85 15.40 12.12
C ASN A 155 -11.02 16.41 11.32
N ASP A 156 -9.69 16.37 11.44
CA ASP A 156 -8.78 17.29 10.73
C ASP A 156 -8.94 17.18 9.21
N ILE A 157 -9.07 15.95 8.68
CA ILE A 157 -9.29 15.73 7.25
C ILE A 157 -10.67 16.25 6.84
N ASN A 158 -11.71 16.02 7.65
CA ASN A 158 -13.05 16.53 7.37
C ASN A 158 -13.09 18.06 7.29
N GLU A 159 -12.48 18.74 8.25
CA GLU A 159 -12.38 20.20 8.28
C GLU A 159 -11.61 20.72 7.05
N MET A 160 -10.46 20.14 6.74
CA MET A 160 -9.67 20.49 5.55
C MET A 160 -10.49 20.33 4.25
N MET A 161 -11.26 19.25 4.11
CA MET A 161 -12.08 19.02 2.91
C MET A 161 -13.22 20.03 2.80
N ILE A 162 -13.83 20.44 3.92
CA ILE A 162 -14.85 21.50 3.96
C ILE A 162 -14.23 22.83 3.51
N GLU A 163 -13.05 23.19 4.02
CA GLU A 163 -12.35 24.43 3.66
C GLU A 163 -11.94 24.50 2.18
N ILE A 164 -11.68 23.36 1.53
CA ILE A 164 -11.33 23.31 0.11
C ILE A 164 -12.56 23.52 -0.78
N ILE A 165 -13.75 23.12 -0.31
CA ILE A 165 -14.99 23.13 -1.10
C ILE A 165 -15.74 24.47 -0.97
N MET A 166 -15.66 25.13 0.18
CA MET A 166 -16.32 26.42 0.47
C MET A 166 -15.46 27.62 0.07
#